data_AF-A0A831XTK6-F1
#
_entry.id   AF-A0A831XTK6-F1
#
_cell.length_a   1.000
_cell.length_b   1.000
_cell.length_c   1.000
_cell.angle_alpha   90.00
_cell.angle_beta   90.00
_cell.angle_gamma   90.00
#
_symmetry.space_group_name_H-M   'P 1'
#
loop_
_entity.id
_entity.type
_entity.pdbx_description
1 polymer ?
#
loop_
_entity_poly.entity_id
_entity_poly.type
_entity_poly.pdbx_seq_one_letter_code
_entity_poly.pdbx_strand_id
1 'polypeptide(L)'
;MPAPGTTPLLVATMVIGLIVLIQGFGHAEGRIDFEALKAEVSERFDPQRAEVVGELESLLGGLAALDPRERAERVNAFFNRRIRYVEDNQLWGEQDYWASPVETIGRGAGDCEDFAIAKYLVLREAGIDNSQLRLIYVRARFGGGSRAHMVLGYYPTPDAEPLILDSLVRLVAPAGQRPDLTPIFSFNSEGLWVGGQSRPADRATDRLSRWREVLDRAQAEGFRLPPSPANSAPLTRQPE
;
A
#
# COMPACT_ATOMS: atom_id res chain seq x y z
N MET A 1 76.92 45.09 -2.22
CA MET A 1 77.54 43.98 -2.96
C MET A 1 78.20 43.06 -1.96
N PRO A 2 78.06 41.71 -2.05
CA PRO A 2 77.00 40.97 -2.76
C PRO A 2 75.64 41.20 -2.02
N ALA A 3 74.65 40.31 -1.80
CA ALA A 3 74.33 38.94 -2.25
C ALA A 3 72.79 38.76 -2.30
N PRO A 4 72.24 37.78 -3.05
CA PRO A 4 70.81 37.49 -3.08
C PRO A 4 70.37 36.42 -2.05
N GLY A 5 69.12 36.50 -1.57
CA GLY A 5 68.53 35.56 -0.61
C GLY A 5 67.10 35.16 -0.95
N THR A 6 66.96 34.01 -1.61
CA THR A 6 65.79 33.09 -1.66
C THR A 6 64.39 33.62 -1.29
N THR A 7 63.49 33.69 -2.28
CA THR A 7 62.04 33.63 -2.04
C THR A 7 61.61 32.24 -1.55
N PRO A 8 60.86 32.11 -0.44
CA PRO A 8 60.22 30.86 -0.08
C PRO A 8 58.97 30.64 -0.94
N LEU A 9 58.87 29.47 -1.58
CA LEU A 9 57.66 29.04 -2.28
C LEU A 9 56.56 28.74 -1.25
N LEU A 10 55.55 29.61 -1.16
CA LEU A 10 54.45 29.44 -0.21
C LEU A 10 53.48 28.37 -0.75
N VAL A 11 53.72 27.12 -0.34
CA VAL A 11 52.87 25.97 -0.70
C VAL A 11 51.50 26.15 -0.05
N ALA A 12 50.52 26.58 -0.84
CA ALA A 12 49.14 26.72 -0.40
C ALA A 12 48.51 25.34 -0.20
N THR A 13 48.49 24.86 1.05
CA THR A 13 47.85 23.59 1.43
C THR A 13 46.32 23.70 1.27
N MET A 14 45.83 23.40 0.07
CA MET A 14 44.41 23.50 -0.28
C MET A 14 43.60 22.41 0.44
N VAL A 15 43.10 22.72 1.63
CA VAL A 15 42.18 21.86 2.38
C VAL A 15 40.83 21.86 1.66
N ILE A 16 40.66 20.91 0.74
CA ILE A 16 39.38 20.61 0.11
C ILE A 16 38.49 19.97 1.19
N GLY A 17 37.61 20.78 1.78
CA GLY A 17 36.58 20.30 2.70
C GLY A 17 35.63 19.36 1.98
N LEU A 18 35.68 18.07 2.34
CA LEU A 18 34.75 17.07 1.83
C LEU A 18 33.35 17.33 2.41
N ILE A 19 32.57 18.16 1.71
CA ILE A 19 31.14 18.29 1.96
C ILE A 19 30.49 16.98 1.52
N VAL A 20 30.31 16.07 2.48
CA VAL A 20 29.46 14.89 2.30
C VAL A 20 28.02 15.38 2.19
N LEU A 21 27.60 15.65 0.96
CA LEU A 21 26.19 15.77 0.60
C LEU A 21 25.54 14.42 0.87
N ILE A 22 24.94 14.29 2.07
CA ILE A 22 23.98 13.23 2.35
C ILE A 22 22.77 13.53 1.46
N GLN A 23 22.79 12.99 0.24
CA GLN A 23 21.60 12.95 -0.60
C GLN A 23 20.62 12.01 0.09
N GLY A 24 19.59 12.59 0.69
CA GLY A 24 18.50 11.83 1.29
C GLY A 24 17.89 10.90 0.24
N PHE A 25 17.66 9.64 0.62
CA PHE A 25 17.16 8.62 -0.29
C PHE A 25 15.87 9.09 -0.99
N GLY A 26 15.89 9.09 -2.32
CA GLY A 26 14.80 9.57 -3.15
C GLY A 26 13.63 8.59 -3.23
N HIS A 27 12.90 8.40 -2.13
CA HIS A 27 11.65 7.65 -2.13
C HIS A 27 10.49 8.58 -2.49
N ALA A 28 10.26 8.74 -3.80
CA ALA A 28 9.06 9.35 -4.37
C ALA A 28 8.15 8.28 -5.01
N GLU A 29 7.99 7.14 -4.33
CA GLU A 29 7.10 6.05 -4.73
C GLU A 29 5.72 6.22 -4.09
N GLY A 30 4.86 6.96 -4.79
CA GLY A 30 3.54 7.35 -4.30
C GLY A 30 3.48 8.86 -4.10
N ARG A 31 2.40 9.47 -4.61
CA ARG A 31 1.85 10.72 -4.09
C ARG A 31 0.32 10.67 -4.12
N ILE A 32 -0.31 10.74 -2.95
CA ILE A 32 -1.75 11.02 -2.84
C ILE A 32 -1.96 12.52 -3.07
N ASP A 33 -2.84 12.84 -4.03
CA ASP A 33 -3.33 14.21 -4.23
C ASP A 33 -4.51 14.48 -3.29
N PHE A 34 -4.22 14.92 -2.06
CA PHE A 34 -5.24 15.10 -1.03
C PHE A 34 -6.31 16.14 -1.38
N GLU A 35 -6.01 17.14 -2.20
CA GLU A 35 -6.99 18.14 -2.64
C GLU A 35 -7.95 17.55 -3.68
N ALA A 36 -7.44 16.80 -4.66
CA ALA A 36 -8.30 16.02 -5.56
C ALA A 36 -9.14 14.99 -4.79
N LEU A 37 -8.54 14.30 -3.80
CA LEU A 37 -9.23 13.28 -3.00
C LEU A 37 -10.36 13.89 -2.14
N LYS A 38 -10.16 15.09 -1.58
CA LYS A 38 -11.20 15.85 -0.86
C LYS A 38 -12.33 16.27 -1.80
N ALA A 39 -12.01 16.71 -3.02
CA ALA A 39 -12.99 17.10 -4.03
C ALA A 39 -13.86 15.90 -4.46
N GLU A 40 -13.23 14.79 -4.88
CA GLU A 40 -13.91 13.53 -5.25
C GLU A 40 -14.86 13.03 -4.15
N VAL A 41 -14.41 13.01 -2.89
CA VAL A 41 -15.25 12.62 -1.75
C VAL A 41 -16.40 13.60 -1.52
N SER A 42 -16.18 14.91 -1.67
CA SER A 42 -17.19 15.95 -1.46
C SER A 42 -18.26 16.02 -2.56
N GLU A 43 -17.90 15.66 -3.80
CA GLU A 43 -18.82 15.69 -4.95
C GLU A 43 -19.67 14.41 -5.05
N ARG A 44 -19.09 13.25 -4.73
CA ARG A 44 -19.73 11.93 -4.89
C ARG A 44 -20.44 11.39 -3.63
N PHE A 45 -20.13 11.91 -2.45
CA PHE A 45 -20.60 11.37 -1.17
C PHE A 45 -21.02 12.48 -0.17
N ASP A 46 -21.21 12.13 1.11
CA ASP A 46 -21.46 13.11 2.16
C ASP A 46 -20.20 13.99 2.38
N PRO A 47 -20.29 15.33 2.23
CA PRO A 47 -19.12 16.21 2.38
C PRO A 47 -18.40 16.12 3.73
N GLN A 48 -19.06 15.67 4.80
CA GLN A 48 -18.40 15.43 6.10
C GLN A 48 -17.33 14.33 6.01
N ARG A 49 -17.37 13.47 4.97
CA ARG A 49 -16.36 12.44 4.74
C ARG A 49 -15.04 12.99 4.20
N ALA A 50 -15.01 14.21 3.67
CA ALA A 50 -13.78 14.89 3.31
C ALA A 50 -12.92 15.23 4.54
N GLU A 51 -13.51 15.36 5.74
CA GLU A 51 -12.76 15.48 7.00
C GLU A 51 -11.86 14.26 7.23
N VAL A 52 -12.35 13.05 6.91
CA VAL A 52 -11.59 11.80 7.05
C VAL A 52 -10.40 11.75 6.08
N VAL A 53 -10.45 12.48 4.96
CA VAL A 53 -9.30 12.64 4.05
C VAL A 53 -8.25 13.55 4.69
N GLY A 54 -8.64 14.65 5.35
CA GLY A 54 -7.71 15.51 6.11
C GLY A 54 -7.09 14.79 7.32
N GLU A 55 -7.83 13.88 7.96
CA GLU A 55 -7.30 13.00 9.01
C GLU A 55 -6.30 11.97 8.47
N LEU A 56 -6.51 11.46 7.25
CA LEU A 56 -5.58 10.55 6.57
C LEU A 56 -4.28 11.27 6.15
N GLU A 57 -4.40 12.50 5.64
CA GLU A 57 -3.26 13.39 5.35
C GLU A 57 -2.43 13.66 6.62
N SER A 58 -3.10 14.04 7.71
CA SER A 58 -2.47 14.27 9.01
C SER A 58 -1.82 13.01 9.58
N LEU A 59 -2.43 11.83 9.40
CA LEU A 59 -1.84 10.55 9.77
C LEU A 59 -0.54 10.31 8.99
N LEU A 60 -0.57 10.39 7.66
CA LEU A 60 0.56 10.09 6.78
C LEU A 60 1.75 11.02 7.04
N GLY A 61 1.51 12.32 7.26
CA GLY A 61 2.56 13.26 7.69
C GLY A 61 3.27 12.86 8.99
N GLY A 62 2.60 12.10 9.86
CA GLY A 62 3.18 11.51 11.08
C GLY A 62 3.83 10.13 10.91
N LEU A 63 3.60 9.41 9.80
CA LEU A 63 4.09 8.04 9.62
C LEU A 63 5.58 7.96 9.22
N ALA A 64 6.09 8.95 8.49
CA ALA A 64 7.45 8.92 7.93
C ALA A 64 8.56 8.80 8.99
N ALA A 65 8.33 9.31 10.21
CA ALA A 65 9.27 9.25 11.33
C ALA A 65 9.25 7.91 12.12
N LEU A 66 8.31 7.01 11.81
CA LEU A 66 8.07 5.77 12.55
C LEU A 66 8.72 4.58 11.82
N ASP A 67 8.91 3.46 12.53
CA ASP A 67 9.32 2.21 11.90
C ASP A 67 8.18 1.60 11.05
N PRO A 68 8.48 0.80 10.00
CA PRO A 68 7.45 0.24 9.12
C PRO A 68 6.39 -0.65 9.79
N ARG A 69 6.70 -1.29 10.94
CA ARG A 69 5.73 -2.08 11.69
C ARG A 69 4.74 -1.17 12.41
N GLU A 70 5.20 -0.07 13.02
CA GLU A 70 4.30 0.92 13.62
C GLU A 70 3.45 1.64 12.55
N ARG A 71 4.00 1.91 11.36
CA ARG A 71 3.22 2.41 10.21
C ARG A 71 2.06 1.47 9.87
N ALA A 72 2.35 0.18 9.72
CA ALA A 72 1.35 -0.85 9.47
C ALA A 72 0.26 -0.92 10.56
N GLU A 73 0.64 -0.86 11.83
CA GLU A 73 -0.30 -0.84 12.96
C GLU A 73 -1.20 0.40 12.99
N ARG A 74 -0.64 1.59 12.75
CA ARG A 74 -1.40 2.84 12.73
C ARG A 74 -2.37 2.92 11.55
N VAL A 75 -1.97 2.50 10.34
CA VAL A 75 -2.87 2.46 9.18
C VAL A 75 -3.99 1.43 9.38
N ASN A 76 -3.68 0.25 9.93
CA ASN A 76 -4.71 -0.73 10.29
C ASN A 76 -5.73 -0.15 11.30
N ALA A 77 -5.25 0.54 12.34
CA ALA A 77 -6.07 1.17 13.37
C ALA A 77 -6.84 2.42 12.92
N PHE A 78 -6.46 3.04 11.79
CA PHE A 78 -7.19 4.14 11.15
C PHE A 78 -8.41 3.62 10.40
N PHE A 79 -8.21 2.73 9.42
CA PHE A 79 -9.32 2.19 8.62
C PHE A 79 -10.31 1.39 9.47
N ASN A 80 -9.83 0.57 10.42
CA ASN A 80 -10.66 -0.17 11.39
C ASN A 80 -11.41 0.72 12.41
N ARG A 81 -11.31 2.05 12.29
CA ARG A 81 -12.04 3.05 13.08
C ARG A 81 -12.94 3.94 12.23
N ARG A 82 -12.52 4.26 10.98
CA ARG A 82 -13.19 5.22 10.09
C ARG A 82 -14.15 4.59 9.09
N ILE A 83 -14.03 3.28 8.87
CA ILE A 83 -14.84 2.48 7.95
C ILE A 83 -15.61 1.42 8.76
N ARG A 84 -16.89 1.23 8.45
CA ARG A 84 -17.73 0.16 9.01
C ARG A 84 -17.68 -1.06 8.10
N TYR A 85 -17.51 -2.26 8.66
CA TYR A 85 -17.64 -3.48 7.87
C TYR A 85 -19.10 -3.66 7.41
N VAL A 86 -19.34 -3.71 6.10
CA VAL A 86 -20.65 -3.95 5.45
C VAL A 86 -20.41 -4.76 4.17
N GLU A 87 -21.18 -5.82 3.94
CA GLU A 87 -21.02 -6.69 2.77
C GLU A 87 -21.63 -6.02 1.51
N ASP A 88 -21.05 -6.23 0.32
CA ASP A 88 -21.39 -5.49 -0.92
C ASP A 88 -22.87 -5.53 -1.31
N ASN A 89 -23.52 -6.66 -1.07
CA ASN A 89 -24.94 -6.84 -1.38
C ASN A 89 -25.86 -5.92 -0.56
N GLN A 90 -25.34 -5.31 0.51
CA GLN A 90 -26.00 -4.27 1.30
C GLN A 90 -25.48 -2.85 0.98
N LEU A 91 -24.22 -2.71 0.56
CA LEU A 91 -23.57 -1.41 0.34
C LEU A 91 -23.67 -0.89 -1.10
N TRP A 92 -23.54 -1.79 -2.07
CA TRP A 92 -23.47 -1.53 -3.51
C TRP A 92 -24.63 -2.18 -4.28
N GLY A 93 -25.17 -3.30 -3.76
CA GLY A 93 -26.19 -4.11 -4.44
C GLY A 93 -25.61 -5.14 -5.42
N GLU A 94 -24.28 -5.17 -5.56
CA GLU A 94 -23.51 -6.15 -6.33
C GLU A 94 -22.91 -7.22 -5.38
N GLN A 95 -22.13 -8.18 -5.91
CA GLN A 95 -21.37 -9.16 -5.14
C GLN A 95 -19.89 -9.08 -5.53
N ASP A 96 -18.99 -9.02 -4.54
CA ASP A 96 -17.54 -9.01 -4.76
C ASP A 96 -17.16 -7.75 -5.58
N TYR A 97 -17.72 -6.59 -5.17
CA TYR A 97 -17.47 -5.27 -5.75
C TYR A 97 -16.33 -4.60 -5.00
N TRP A 98 -15.18 -4.47 -5.66
CA TRP A 98 -14.00 -3.92 -4.99
C TRP A 98 -14.02 -2.39 -5.12
N ALA A 99 -14.19 -1.71 -3.99
CA ALA A 99 -14.23 -0.26 -3.94
C ALA A 99 -12.81 0.34 -3.98
N SER A 100 -12.69 1.53 -4.57
CA SER A 100 -11.50 2.36 -4.39
C SER A 100 -11.42 2.92 -2.96
N PRO A 101 -10.29 3.52 -2.54
CA PRO A 101 -10.24 4.19 -1.24
C PRO A 101 -11.12 5.44 -1.17
N VAL A 102 -11.40 6.13 -2.29
CA VAL A 102 -12.41 7.22 -2.32
C VAL A 102 -13.78 6.65 -2.03
N GLU A 103 -14.15 5.57 -2.70
CA GLU A 103 -15.44 4.91 -2.56
C GLU A 103 -15.60 4.37 -1.12
N THR A 104 -14.56 3.74 -0.57
CA THR A 104 -14.49 3.26 0.82
C THR A 104 -14.62 4.40 1.84
N ILE A 105 -13.81 5.46 1.71
CA ILE A 105 -13.81 6.61 2.63
C ILE A 105 -15.13 7.38 2.53
N GLY A 106 -15.63 7.63 1.33
CA GLY A 106 -16.87 8.34 1.03
C GLY A 106 -18.13 7.61 1.49
N ARG A 107 -18.20 6.28 1.36
CA ARG A 107 -19.25 5.48 2.02
C ARG A 107 -19.10 5.41 3.53
N GLY A 108 -17.86 5.51 4.03
CA GLY A 108 -17.52 5.14 5.41
C GLY A 108 -17.87 3.69 5.74
N ALA A 109 -17.89 2.84 4.72
CA ALA A 109 -18.20 1.43 4.78
C ALA A 109 -17.50 0.68 3.63
N GLY A 110 -17.30 -0.62 3.82
CA GLY A 110 -16.70 -1.55 2.87
C GLY A 110 -16.57 -2.94 3.50
N ASP A 111 -16.09 -3.94 2.75
CA ASP A 111 -16.08 -5.34 3.18
C ASP A 111 -14.67 -5.83 3.67
N CYS A 112 -14.17 -7.01 3.27
CA CYS A 112 -12.80 -7.45 3.49
C CYS A 112 -11.79 -6.99 2.42
N GLU A 113 -12.13 -6.89 1.13
CA GLU A 113 -11.19 -6.42 0.10
C GLU A 113 -10.96 -4.91 0.22
N ASP A 114 -12.03 -4.11 0.36
CA ASP A 114 -11.97 -2.64 0.48
C ASP A 114 -10.96 -2.17 1.54
N PHE A 115 -10.98 -2.83 2.69
CA PHE A 115 -10.05 -2.55 3.78
C PHE A 115 -8.61 -2.96 3.45
N ALA A 116 -8.39 -4.08 2.74
CA ALA A 116 -7.07 -4.52 2.33
C ALA A 116 -6.47 -3.59 1.24
N ILE A 117 -7.29 -3.20 0.27
CA ILE A 117 -6.98 -2.23 -0.80
C ILE A 117 -6.58 -0.87 -0.21
N ALA A 118 -7.43 -0.28 0.64
CA ALA A 118 -7.18 1.04 1.19
C ALA A 118 -5.95 1.06 2.13
N LYS A 119 -5.75 0.01 2.93
CA LYS A 119 -4.54 -0.15 3.75
C LYS A 119 -3.28 -0.33 2.89
N TYR A 120 -3.36 -1.09 1.79
CA TYR A 120 -2.22 -1.28 0.87
C TYR A 120 -1.78 0.05 0.25
N LEU A 121 -2.73 0.81 -0.31
CA LEU A 121 -2.43 2.06 -1.01
C LEU A 121 -1.83 3.11 -0.06
N VAL A 122 -2.37 3.22 1.15
CA VAL A 122 -1.82 4.12 2.18
C VAL A 122 -0.47 3.63 2.73
N LEU A 123 -0.18 2.33 2.76
CA LEU A 123 1.13 1.84 3.19
C LEU A 123 2.21 1.96 2.11
N ARG A 124 1.86 1.92 0.82
CA ARG A 124 2.76 2.33 -0.26
C ARG A 124 3.14 3.81 -0.12
N GLU A 125 2.15 4.69 0.07
CA GLU A 125 2.39 6.12 0.33
C GLU A 125 3.22 6.36 1.60
N ALA A 126 3.03 5.52 2.64
CA ALA A 126 3.83 5.54 3.87
C ALA A 126 5.26 4.97 3.69
N GLY A 127 5.72 4.74 2.46
CA GLY A 127 7.07 4.27 2.15
C GLY A 127 7.35 2.84 2.60
N ILE A 128 6.39 1.93 2.41
CA ILE A 128 6.61 0.48 2.46
C ILE A 128 6.67 -0.06 1.03
N ASP A 129 7.67 -0.88 0.72
CA ASP A 129 7.92 -1.37 -0.63
C ASP A 129 6.83 -2.36 -1.10
N ASN A 130 6.60 -2.45 -2.42
CA ASN A 130 5.61 -3.37 -2.98
C ASN A 130 5.91 -4.84 -2.64
N SER A 131 7.18 -5.21 -2.64
CA SER A 131 7.67 -6.56 -2.31
C SER A 131 7.31 -7.00 -0.88
N GLN A 132 7.09 -6.02 0.01
CA GLN A 132 6.70 -6.20 1.41
C GLN A 132 5.18 -6.24 1.63
N LEU A 133 4.35 -5.96 0.63
CA LEU A 133 2.89 -5.90 0.78
C LEU A 133 2.18 -6.85 -0.18
N ARG A 134 1.31 -7.72 0.33
CA ARG A 134 0.48 -8.62 -0.50
C ARG A 134 -0.93 -8.72 0.08
N LEU A 135 -1.94 -8.53 -0.76
CA LEU A 135 -3.33 -8.89 -0.43
C LEU A 135 -3.40 -10.42 -0.42
N ILE A 136 -3.91 -11.01 0.66
CA ILE A 136 -3.97 -12.45 0.88
C ILE A 136 -5.43 -12.89 0.91
N TYR A 137 -5.81 -13.73 -0.04
CA TYR A 137 -7.12 -14.38 -0.05
C TYR A 137 -7.07 -15.65 0.80
N VAL A 138 -7.89 -15.68 1.85
CA VAL A 138 -7.87 -16.71 2.90
C VAL A 138 -9.25 -17.35 3.08
N ARG A 139 -9.24 -18.55 3.65
CA ARG A 139 -10.43 -19.17 4.26
C ARG A 139 -10.42 -18.85 5.75
N ALA A 140 -11.31 -17.97 6.19
CA ALA A 140 -11.43 -17.58 7.59
C ALA A 140 -12.45 -18.48 8.33
N ARG A 141 -12.07 -18.96 9.51
CA ARG A 141 -12.93 -19.69 10.45
C ARG A 141 -13.53 -18.71 11.45
N PHE A 142 -14.84 -18.45 11.35
CA PHE A 142 -15.52 -17.49 12.22
C PHE A 142 -16.94 -17.98 12.55
N GLY A 143 -17.37 -17.82 13.81
CA GLY A 143 -18.71 -18.24 14.27
C GLY A 143 -19.02 -19.73 14.11
N GLY A 144 -18.00 -20.59 14.03
CA GLY A 144 -18.15 -22.02 13.70
C GLY A 144 -18.25 -22.33 12.20
N GLY A 145 -18.41 -21.31 11.35
CA GLY A 145 -18.39 -21.42 9.90
C GLY A 145 -17.00 -21.23 9.29
N SER A 146 -16.90 -21.46 7.98
CA SER A 146 -15.71 -21.25 7.15
C SER A 146 -16.09 -20.44 5.92
N ARG A 147 -15.64 -19.18 5.84
CA ARG A 147 -15.95 -18.26 4.73
C ARG A 147 -14.69 -17.82 3.96
N ALA A 148 -14.89 -17.26 2.77
CA ALA A 148 -13.88 -16.44 2.13
C ALA A 148 -13.62 -15.17 2.97
N HIS A 149 -12.41 -14.63 2.90
CA HIS A 149 -12.00 -13.39 3.53
C HIS A 149 -10.74 -12.86 2.85
N MET A 150 -10.51 -11.56 2.89
CA MET A 150 -9.26 -10.94 2.47
C MET A 150 -8.59 -10.19 3.62
N VAL A 151 -7.27 -10.28 3.68
CA VAL A 151 -6.41 -9.54 4.63
C VAL A 151 -5.19 -8.99 3.89
N LEU A 152 -4.57 -7.94 4.43
CA LEU A 152 -3.29 -7.45 3.92
C LEU A 152 -2.14 -8.04 4.74
N GLY A 153 -1.21 -8.73 4.09
CA GLY A 153 0.03 -9.18 4.70
C GLY A 153 1.14 -8.14 4.51
N TYR A 154 1.74 -7.68 5.61
CA TYR A 154 2.99 -6.93 5.61
C TYR A 154 4.16 -7.86 5.98
N TYR A 155 5.15 -7.93 5.10
CA TYR A 155 6.33 -8.79 5.17
C TYR A 155 7.57 -7.95 5.53
N PRO A 156 8.11 -8.02 6.75
CA PRO A 156 9.29 -7.24 7.15
C PRO A 156 10.52 -7.46 6.24
N THR A 157 10.69 -8.68 5.73
CA THR A 157 11.56 -9.01 4.59
C THR A 157 10.79 -9.96 3.65
N PRO A 158 11.16 -10.11 2.37
CA PRO A 158 10.36 -10.87 1.38
C PRO A 158 10.03 -12.33 1.75
N ASP A 159 10.92 -12.97 2.53
CA ASP A 159 10.83 -14.36 3.02
C ASP A 159 10.32 -14.48 4.47
N ALA A 160 10.02 -13.37 5.14
CA ALA A 160 9.55 -13.36 6.51
C ALA A 160 8.12 -13.92 6.65
N GLU A 161 7.77 -14.34 7.86
CA GLU A 161 6.36 -14.50 8.25
C GLU A 161 5.65 -13.12 8.20
N PRO A 162 4.52 -12.99 7.48
CA PRO A 162 3.82 -11.71 7.39
C PRO A 162 3.04 -11.40 8.67
N LEU A 163 3.03 -10.12 9.02
CA LEU A 163 2.08 -9.52 9.94
C LEU A 163 0.76 -9.28 9.20
N ILE A 164 -0.35 -9.72 9.81
CA ILE A 164 -1.68 -9.69 9.21
C ILE A 164 -2.45 -8.44 9.65
N LEU A 165 -2.85 -7.63 8.67
CA LEU A 165 -3.73 -6.48 8.82
C LEU A 165 -5.13 -6.85 8.32
N ASP A 166 -6.09 -6.89 9.23
CA ASP A 166 -7.42 -7.47 9.04
C ASP A 166 -8.51 -6.43 9.35
N SER A 167 -9.69 -6.52 8.72
CA SER A 167 -10.86 -5.67 9.02
C SER A 167 -11.67 -6.21 10.21
N LEU A 168 -11.67 -7.52 10.43
CA LEU A 168 -12.41 -8.20 11.51
C LEU A 168 -11.64 -8.22 12.83
N VAL A 169 -10.31 -8.34 12.75
CA VAL A 169 -9.41 -8.41 13.92
C VAL A 169 -8.49 -7.20 13.95
N ARG A 170 -8.57 -6.40 15.03
CA ARG A 170 -7.82 -5.13 15.13
C ARG A 170 -6.33 -5.31 15.46
N LEU A 171 -5.96 -6.44 16.07
CA LEU A 171 -4.58 -6.76 16.42
C LEU A 171 -3.79 -7.16 15.17
N VAL A 172 -2.69 -6.46 14.88
CA VAL A 172 -1.72 -6.86 13.86
C VAL A 172 -0.80 -7.92 14.46
N ALA A 173 -0.93 -9.16 13.97
CA ALA A 173 -0.23 -10.33 14.51
C ALA A 173 0.43 -11.16 13.38
N PRO A 174 1.51 -11.90 13.65
CA PRO A 174 2.09 -12.84 12.70
C PRO A 174 1.08 -13.91 12.24
N ALA A 175 1.20 -14.39 11.00
CA ALA A 175 0.26 -15.33 10.40
C ALA A 175 0.04 -16.63 11.21
N GLY A 176 1.08 -17.18 11.85
CA GLY A 176 1.00 -18.34 12.73
C GLY A 176 0.23 -18.10 14.03
N GLN A 177 0.03 -16.83 14.41
CA GLN A 177 -0.88 -16.43 15.49
C GLN A 177 -2.32 -16.20 15.01
N ARG A 178 -2.61 -16.48 13.72
CA ARG A 178 -3.93 -16.44 13.09
C ARG A 178 -4.37 -17.83 12.55
N PRO A 179 -4.47 -18.88 13.41
CA PRO A 179 -4.89 -20.23 13.00
C PRO A 179 -6.36 -20.32 12.54
N ASP A 180 -7.11 -19.23 12.70
CA ASP A 180 -8.42 -19.02 12.11
C ASP A 180 -8.35 -18.77 10.58
N LEU A 181 -7.22 -18.31 10.06
CA LEU A 181 -7.01 -18.03 8.63
C LEU A 181 -6.20 -19.14 7.96
N THR A 182 -6.73 -19.71 6.87
CA THR A 182 -5.97 -20.62 5.99
C THR A 182 -5.74 -19.94 4.64
N PRO A 183 -4.49 -19.59 4.25
CA PRO A 183 -4.22 -18.92 2.98
C PRO A 183 -4.46 -19.83 1.76
N ILE A 184 -4.86 -19.23 0.65
CA ILE A 184 -5.12 -19.92 -0.63
C ILE A 184 -4.22 -19.34 -1.73
N PHE A 185 -4.17 -18.01 -1.86
CA PHE A 185 -3.22 -17.29 -2.70
C PHE A 185 -3.02 -15.86 -2.17
N SER A 186 -1.97 -15.17 -2.64
CA SER A 186 -1.76 -13.74 -2.39
C SER A 186 -1.23 -13.04 -3.63
N PHE A 187 -1.40 -11.72 -3.72
CA PHE A 187 -1.03 -10.90 -4.88
C PHE A 187 -0.72 -9.45 -4.48
N ASN A 188 -0.09 -8.70 -5.37
CA ASN A 188 0.10 -7.25 -5.26
C ASN A 188 0.09 -6.63 -6.68
N SER A 189 0.61 -5.41 -6.89
CA SER A 189 0.63 -4.82 -8.23
C SER A 189 1.70 -5.40 -9.19
N GLU A 190 2.52 -6.37 -8.75
CA GLU A 190 3.60 -6.99 -9.54
C GLU A 190 3.40 -8.50 -9.77
N GLY A 191 2.84 -9.24 -8.81
CA GLY A 191 2.83 -10.71 -8.86
C GLY A 191 1.65 -11.39 -8.18
N LEU A 192 1.58 -12.71 -8.39
CA LEU A 192 0.62 -13.65 -7.81
C LEU A 192 1.38 -14.87 -7.27
N TRP A 193 1.06 -15.26 -6.04
CA TRP A 193 1.65 -16.41 -5.33
C TRP A 193 0.53 -17.38 -4.93
N VAL A 194 0.54 -18.60 -5.49
CA VAL A 194 -0.53 -19.59 -5.28
C VAL A 194 -0.09 -20.68 -4.30
N GLY A 195 -0.91 -20.93 -3.27
CA GLY A 195 -0.64 -21.89 -2.21
C GLY A 195 -0.89 -23.35 -2.60
N GLY A 196 -0.05 -23.93 -3.45
CA GLY A 196 0.17 -25.38 -3.57
C GLY A 196 -1.00 -26.27 -4.02
N GLN A 197 -2.16 -25.73 -4.39
CA GLN A 197 -3.33 -26.47 -4.85
C GLN A 197 -3.70 -26.11 -6.29
N SER A 198 -4.28 -27.05 -7.04
CA SER A 198 -4.44 -26.96 -8.51
C SER A 198 -5.73 -26.30 -9.02
N ARG A 199 -6.49 -25.62 -8.16
CA ARG A 199 -7.78 -24.95 -8.46
C ARG A 199 -7.89 -23.43 -8.21
N PRO A 200 -6.90 -22.69 -7.66
CA PRO A 200 -7.01 -21.23 -7.51
C PRO A 200 -6.92 -20.39 -8.80
N ALA A 201 -6.39 -20.94 -9.91
CA ALA A 201 -5.95 -20.15 -11.06
C ALA A 201 -7.01 -19.19 -11.62
N ASP A 202 -8.20 -19.70 -11.93
CA ASP A 202 -9.27 -18.90 -12.56
C ASP A 202 -9.71 -17.75 -11.64
N ARG A 203 -10.05 -18.06 -10.38
CA ARG A 203 -10.49 -17.07 -9.37
C ARG A 203 -9.39 -16.08 -8.98
N ALA A 204 -8.13 -16.49 -9.03
CA ALA A 204 -7.00 -15.58 -8.85
C ALA A 204 -6.86 -14.64 -10.05
N THR A 205 -7.19 -15.09 -11.27
CA THR A 205 -7.16 -14.28 -12.49
C THR A 205 -8.31 -13.26 -12.49
N ASP A 206 -9.53 -13.66 -12.13
CA ASP A 206 -10.68 -12.75 -11.98
C ASP A 206 -10.38 -11.62 -10.97
N ARG A 207 -9.83 -11.99 -9.80
CA ARG A 207 -9.48 -11.04 -8.75
C ARG A 207 -8.24 -10.19 -9.08
N LEU A 208 -7.32 -10.66 -9.93
CA LEU A 208 -6.25 -9.82 -10.50
C LEU A 208 -6.78 -8.80 -11.51
N SER A 209 -7.84 -9.10 -12.25
CA SER A 209 -8.49 -8.13 -13.15
C SER A 209 -9.16 -7.02 -12.36
N ARG A 210 -10.01 -7.38 -11.38
CA ARG A 210 -10.65 -6.43 -10.44
C ARG A 210 -9.62 -5.58 -9.69
N TRP A 211 -8.50 -6.19 -9.27
CA TRP A 211 -7.40 -5.46 -8.65
C TRP A 211 -6.83 -4.35 -9.55
N ARG A 212 -6.59 -4.64 -10.84
CA ARG A 212 -6.13 -3.64 -11.82
C ARG A 212 -7.15 -2.54 -12.03
N GLU A 213 -8.42 -2.89 -12.21
CA GLU A 213 -9.52 -1.94 -12.36
C GLU A 213 -9.63 -0.97 -11.17
N VAL A 214 -9.38 -1.45 -9.94
CA VAL A 214 -9.34 -0.59 -8.74
C VAL A 214 -8.10 0.30 -8.70
N LEU A 215 -6.93 -0.21 -9.11
CA LEU A 215 -5.72 0.62 -9.21
C LEU A 215 -5.90 1.75 -10.25
N ASP A 216 -6.50 1.45 -11.40
CA ASP A 216 -6.77 2.43 -12.45
C ASP A 216 -7.79 3.49 -11.98
N ARG A 217 -8.87 3.10 -11.27
CA ARG A 217 -9.80 4.06 -10.64
C ARG A 217 -9.12 4.91 -9.58
N ALA A 218 -8.39 4.28 -8.65
CA ALA A 218 -7.70 5.01 -7.59
C ALA A 218 -6.65 6.00 -8.13
N GLN A 219 -5.96 5.66 -9.23
CA GLN A 219 -5.03 6.58 -9.89
C GLN A 219 -5.74 7.79 -10.51
N ALA A 220 -6.90 7.59 -11.14
CA ALA A 220 -7.72 8.69 -11.65
C ALA A 220 -8.22 9.61 -10.52
N GLU A 221 -8.59 9.02 -9.38
CA GLU A 221 -9.05 9.68 -8.16
C GLU A 221 -7.94 10.35 -7.32
N GLY A 222 -6.67 10.21 -7.71
CA GLY A 222 -5.54 10.93 -7.09
C GLY A 222 -4.51 10.09 -6.32
N PHE A 223 -4.67 8.77 -6.20
CA PHE A 223 -3.61 7.87 -5.69
C PHE A 223 -2.56 7.61 -6.77
N ARG A 224 -1.60 8.52 -6.94
CA ARG A 224 -0.54 8.38 -7.96
C ARG A 224 0.56 7.43 -7.49
N LEU A 225 0.29 6.12 -7.57
CA LEU A 225 1.31 5.09 -7.45
C LEU A 225 2.38 5.20 -8.57
N PRO A 226 3.61 4.71 -8.35
CA PRO A 226 4.52 4.43 -9.45
C PRO A 226 3.94 3.33 -10.36
N PRO A 227 4.16 3.40 -11.68
CA PRO A 227 3.64 2.40 -12.62
C PRO A 227 4.25 1.02 -12.34
N SER A 228 3.42 -0.01 -12.33
CA SER A 228 3.90 -1.40 -12.22
C SER A 228 4.79 -1.76 -13.43
N PRO A 229 5.93 -2.44 -13.24
CA PRO A 229 6.78 -2.90 -14.35
C PRO A 229 6.06 -3.87 -15.31
N ALA A 230 4.93 -4.45 -14.90
CA ALA A 230 4.06 -5.23 -15.79
C ALA A 230 3.36 -4.38 -16.87
N ASN A 231 3.08 -3.10 -16.62
CA ASN A 231 2.39 -2.21 -17.57
C ASN A 231 3.34 -1.56 -18.60
N SER A 232 4.66 -1.76 -18.48
CA SER A 232 5.67 -1.22 -19.41
C SER A 232 6.05 -2.14 -20.58
N ALA A 233 5.46 -3.34 -20.68
CA ALA A 233 5.72 -4.26 -21.79
C ALA A 233 4.63 -4.14 -22.89
N PRO A 234 4.97 -3.71 -24.13
CA PRO A 234 4.05 -3.82 -25.24
C PRO A 234 3.72 -5.28 -25.54
N LEU A 235 2.47 -5.59 -25.89
CA LEU A 235 2.08 -6.90 -26.41
C LEU A 235 2.64 -7.11 -27.82
N THR A 236 3.93 -7.47 -27.90
CA THR A 236 4.56 -7.99 -29.11
C THR A 236 3.91 -9.32 -29.48
N ARG A 237 2.96 -9.27 -30.41
CA ARG A 237 2.49 -10.46 -31.14
C ARG A 237 3.72 -11.17 -31.72
N GLN A 238 3.91 -12.44 -31.37
CA GLN A 238 4.81 -13.30 -32.11
C GLN A 238 4.24 -13.49 -33.53
N PRO A 239 5.08 -13.50 -34.58
CA PRO A 239 4.65 -13.92 -35.91
C PRO A 239 4.36 -15.43 -35.93
N GLU A 240 3.56 -15.85 -36.90
CA GLU A 240 3.24 -17.25 -37.22
C GLU A 240 4.42 -17.97 -37.91
#